data_AF-A0A7J4VB34-F1
#
_entry.id   AF-A0A7J4VB34-F1
#
_cell.length_a   1.000
_cell.length_b   1.000
_cell.length_c   1.000
_cell.angle_alpha   90.00
_cell.angle_beta   90.00
_cell.angle_gamma   90.00
#
_symmetry.space_group_name_H-M   'P 1'
#
loop_
_entity.id
_entity.type
_entity.pdbx_description
1 polymer ?
#
loop_
_entity_poly.entity_id
_entity_poly.type
_entity_poly.pdbx_seq_one_letter_code
_entity_poly.pdbx_strand_id
1 'polypeptide(L)'
;HFCISDVVFEGILPEGFKRSAELYAGCVAGALQSDEYLKIIENTGFKDINVPKTKKIEIPDEVFEKFLTPAEQEEARKNHLGIYSVTVTASK
;
A
#
# COMPACT_ATOMS: atom_id res chain seq x y z
N HIS A 1 -19.73 1.57 -13.11
CA HIS A 1 -18.39 1.15 -13.56
C HIS A 1 -17.37 2.17 -13.07
N PHE A 2 -16.22 1.73 -12.55
CA PHE A 2 -15.08 2.59 -12.24
C PHE A 2 -13.77 1.97 -12.72
N CYS A 3 -12.76 2.83 -12.89
CA CYS A 3 -11.36 2.48 -13.07
C CYS A 3 -10.54 3.47 -12.25
N ILE A 4 -9.85 3.00 -11.21
CA ILE A 4 -9.08 3.83 -10.28
C ILE A 4 -7.68 3.28 -10.13
N SER A 5 -6.70 4.16 -9.94
CA SER A 5 -5.35 3.77 -9.56
C SER A 5 -5.05 4.30 -8.17
N ASP A 6 -4.55 3.42 -7.29
CA ASP A 6 -4.29 3.76 -5.88
C ASP A 6 -3.06 3.01 -5.35
N VAL A 7 -2.57 3.41 -4.18
CA VAL A 7 -1.44 2.80 -3.49
C VAL A 7 -1.94 1.86 -2.39
N VAL A 8 -1.47 0.62 -2.43
CA VAL A 8 -1.74 -0.43 -1.45
C VAL A 8 -0.43 -1.04 -0.95
N PHE A 9 -0.49 -1.74 0.18
CA PHE A 9 0.67 -2.47 0.70
C PHE A 9 0.36 -3.94 0.98
N GLU A 10 1.41 -4.76 0.98
CA GLU A 10 1.41 -6.14 1.45
C GLU A 10 2.41 -6.28 2.61
N GLY A 11 2.14 -7.23 3.50
CA GLY A 11 2.92 -7.41 4.72
C GLY A 11 2.50 -6.42 5.81
N ILE A 12 3.47 -5.94 6.59
CA ILE A 12 3.25 -5.04 7.73
C ILE A 12 3.91 -3.70 7.45
N LEU A 13 3.11 -2.63 7.45
CA LEU A 13 3.62 -1.26 7.34
C LEU A 13 4.14 -0.79 8.71
N PRO A 14 5.44 -0.46 8.84
CA PRO A 14 6.02 -0.03 10.11
C PRO A 14 5.40 1.26 10.64
N GLU A 15 5.35 1.40 11.97
CA GLU A 15 4.77 2.57 12.63
C GLU A 15 5.51 3.88 12.29
N GLY A 16 6.84 3.83 12.12
CA GLY A 16 7.61 4.97 11.63
C GLY A 16 7.12 5.51 10.29
N PHE A 17 6.67 4.64 9.36
CA PHE A 17 6.12 5.08 8.08
C PHE A 17 4.72 5.69 8.21
N LYS A 18 3.84 5.12 9.05
CA LYS A 18 2.50 5.65 9.30
C LYS A 18 2.50 7.07 9.88
N ARG A 19 3.54 7.42 10.66
CA ARG A 19 3.68 8.74 11.30
C ARG A 19 4.34 9.80 10.39
N SER A 20 4.86 9.42 9.22
CA SER A 20 5.60 10.35 8.36
C SER A 20 4.66 11.19 7.49
N ALA A 21 4.66 12.51 7.70
CA ALA A 21 3.91 13.45 6.86
C ALA A 21 4.39 13.45 5.40
N GLU A 22 5.67 13.17 5.15
CA GLU A 22 6.25 13.05 3.81
C GLU A 22 5.71 11.81 3.07
N LEU A 23 5.67 10.66 3.77
CA LEU A 23 5.07 9.44 3.22
C LEU A 23 3.55 9.51 3.14
N TYR A 24 2.91 10.30 4.00
CA TYR A 24 1.49 10.62 3.89
C TYR A 24 1.20 11.43 2.63
N ALA A 25 1.97 12.48 2.36
CA ALA A 25 1.86 13.25 1.12
C ALA A 25 2.17 12.39 -0.13
N GLY A 26 3.00 11.36 0.01
CA GLY A 26 3.29 10.36 -1.01
C GLY A 26 2.25 9.23 -1.16
N CYS A 27 1.12 9.29 -0.45
CA CYS A 27 0.07 8.25 -0.41
C CYS A 27 0.52 6.87 0.13
N VAL A 28 1.66 6.79 0.81
CA VAL A 28 2.20 5.54 1.36
C VAL A 28 1.72 5.30 2.80
N ALA A 29 1.75 6.33 3.65
CA ALA A 29 1.41 6.18 5.08
C ALA A 29 -0.07 5.84 5.31
N GLY A 30 -0.95 6.24 4.39
CA GLY A 30 -2.39 5.96 4.42
C GLY A 30 -2.82 4.80 3.53
N ALA A 31 -1.88 4.09 2.89
CA ALA A 31 -2.19 2.95 2.06
C ALA A 31 -2.89 1.86 2.90
N LEU A 32 -3.84 1.16 2.30
CA LEU A 32 -4.51 0.01 2.90
C LEU A 32 -3.80 -1.30 2.50
N GLN A 33 -4.02 -2.36 3.27
CA GLN A 33 -3.61 -3.69 2.82
C GLN A 33 -4.37 -4.04 1.53
N SER A 34 -3.67 -4.65 0.57
CA SER A 34 -4.23 -4.96 -0.75
C SER A 34 -5.53 -5.76 -0.67
N ASP A 35 -5.61 -6.73 0.23
CA ASP A 35 -6.80 -7.56 0.45
C ASP A 35 -7.94 -6.78 1.11
N GLU A 36 -7.64 -5.95 2.10
CA GLU A 36 -8.61 -5.06 2.75
C GLU A 36 -9.22 -4.09 1.73
N TYR A 37 -8.38 -3.48 0.89
CA TYR A 37 -8.79 -2.55 -0.15
C TYR A 37 -9.80 -3.18 -1.12
N LEU A 38 -9.50 -4.37 -1.66
CA LEU A 38 -10.41 -5.09 -2.56
C LEU A 38 -11.70 -5.53 -1.85
N LYS A 39 -11.60 -5.92 -0.59
CA LYS A 39 -12.75 -6.32 0.22
C LYS A 39 -13.72 -5.16 0.50
N ILE A 40 -13.20 -3.95 0.71
CA ILE A 40 -14.04 -2.74 0.84
C ILE A 40 -14.83 -2.50 -0.46
N ILE A 41 -14.18 -2.63 -1.62
CA ILE A 41 -14.82 -2.46 -2.93
C ILE A 41 -15.96 -3.49 -3.10
N GLU A 42 -15.68 -4.77 -2.80
CA GLU A 42 -16.67 -5.85 -2.84
C GLU A 42 -17.86 -5.58 -1.89
N ASN A 43 -17.58 -5.25 -0.63
CA ASN A 43 -18.60 -4.98 0.38
C ASN A 43 -19.47 -3.75 0.05
N THR A 44 -18.96 -2.81 -0.75
CA THR A 44 -19.72 -1.66 -1.24
C THR A 44 -20.71 -2.04 -2.36
N GLY A 45 -20.68 -3.29 -2.80
CA GLY A 45 -21.59 -3.87 -3.80
C GLY A 45 -21.10 -3.74 -5.24
N PHE A 46 -19.81 -3.45 -5.45
CA PHE A 46 -19.20 -3.57 -6.77
C PHE A 46 -18.91 -5.04 -7.09
N LYS A 47 -19.06 -5.39 -8.35
CA LYS A 47 -18.90 -6.72 -8.95
C LYS A 47 -17.88 -6.64 -10.09
N ASP A 48 -17.48 -7.81 -10.60
CA ASP A 48 -16.51 -7.92 -11.69
C ASP A 48 -15.21 -7.16 -11.39
N ILE A 49 -14.76 -7.24 -10.13
CA ILE A 49 -13.54 -6.56 -9.67
C ILE A 49 -12.34 -7.21 -10.36
N ASN A 50 -11.54 -6.40 -11.05
CA ASN A 50 -10.33 -6.82 -11.72
C ASN A 50 -9.18 -5.85 -11.41
N VAL A 51 -7.97 -6.38 -11.36
CA VAL A 51 -6.73 -5.62 -11.14
C VAL A 51 -5.85 -5.73 -12.38
N PRO A 52 -6.17 -5.02 -13.48
CA PRO A 52 -5.45 -5.16 -14.75
C PRO A 52 -3.99 -4.72 -14.70
N LYS A 53 -3.58 -3.97 -13.67
CA LYS A 53 -2.21 -3.49 -13.54
C LYS A 53 -1.78 -3.41 -12.08
N THR A 54 -0.60 -3.94 -11.80
CA THR A 54 0.10 -3.81 -10.53
C THR A 54 1.53 -3.38 -10.82
N LYS A 55 2.00 -2.31 -10.17
CA LYS A 55 3.38 -1.83 -10.26
C LYS A 55 3.97 -1.71 -8.87
N LYS A 56 5.07 -2.40 -8.61
CA LYS A 56 5.83 -2.24 -7.36
C LYS A 56 6.44 -0.85 -7.29
N ILE A 57 6.30 -0.21 -6.12
CA ILE A 57 6.95 1.04 -5.77
C ILE A 57 8.18 0.69 -4.92
N GLU A 58 9.35 1.01 -5.43
CA GLU A 58 10.60 0.84 -4.69
C GLU A 58 10.81 2.04 -3.78
N ILE A 59 10.95 1.78 -2.49
CA ILE A 59 11.29 2.79 -1.50
C ILE A 59 12.82 2.76 -1.36
N PRO A 60 13.52 3.90 -1.54
CA PRO A 60 14.96 3.97 -1.35
C PRO A 60 15.36 3.64 0.09
N ASP A 61 16.51 3.00 0.29
CA ASP A 61 17.05 2.67 1.62
C ASP A 61 17.18 3.92 2.52
N GLU A 62 17.53 5.07 1.95
CA GLU A 62 17.60 6.35 2.66
C GLU A 62 16.29 6.72 3.38
N VAL A 63 15.14 6.34 2.82
CA VAL A 63 13.82 6.58 3.43
C VAL A 63 13.62 5.64 4.62
N PHE A 64 14.04 4.38 4.51
CA PHE A 64 14.02 3.45 5.65
C PHE A 64 14.91 3.96 6.79
N GLU A 65 16.11 4.46 6.47
CA GLU A 65 17.05 5.02 7.46
C GLU A 65 16.52 6.30 8.13
N LYS A 66 15.84 7.15 7.36
CA LYS A 66 15.30 8.43 7.86
C LYS A 66 14.10 8.25 8.79
N PHE A 67 13.24 7.25 8.53
CA PHE A 67 11.95 7.15 9.22
C PHE A 67 11.79 5.94 10.14
N LEU A 68 12.68 4.94 10.06
CA LEU A 68 12.61 3.73 10.86
C LEU A 68 13.83 3.59 11.77
N THR A 69 13.59 3.11 12.98
CA THR A 69 14.65 2.64 13.87
C THR A 69 15.30 1.34 13.33
N PRO A 70 16.53 0.98 13.76
CA PRO A 70 17.16 -0.27 13.32
C PRO A 70 16.30 -1.52 13.54
N ALA A 71 15.52 -1.56 14.63
CA ALA A 71 14.58 -2.65 14.92
C ALA A 71 13.42 -2.69 13.91
N GLU A 72 12.81 -1.53 13.61
CA GLU A 72 11.72 -1.42 12.62
C GLU A 72 12.22 -1.72 11.19
N GLN A 73 13.47 -1.40 10.87
CA GLN A 73 14.09 -1.76 9.59
C GLN A 73 14.23 -3.27 9.44
N GLU A 74 14.71 -3.94 10.49
CA GLU A 74 14.82 -5.40 10.50
C GLU A 74 13.45 -6.06 10.37
N GLU A 75 12.45 -5.52 11.08
CA GLU A 75 11.06 -5.97 11.00
C GLU A 75 10.46 -5.75 9.60
N ALA A 76 10.65 -4.58 8.99
CA ALA A 76 10.18 -4.28 7.64
C ALA A 76 10.77 -5.25 6.60
N ARG A 77 12.06 -5.60 6.75
CA ARG A 77 12.75 -6.57 5.91
C ARG A 77 12.23 -8.00 6.13
N LYS A 78 11.98 -8.40 7.37
CA LYS A 78 11.41 -9.72 7.73
C LYS A 78 9.96 -9.89 7.26
N ASN A 79 9.16 -8.84 7.38
CA ASN A 79 7.74 -8.88 7.05
C ASN A 79 7.46 -8.67 5.55
N HIS A 80 8.51 -8.62 4.73
CA HIS A 80 8.42 -8.49 3.27
C HIS A 80 7.50 -7.35 2.83
N LEU A 81 7.65 -6.17 3.45
CA LEU A 81 6.84 -5.00 3.09
C LEU A 81 6.93 -4.74 1.59
N GLY A 82 5.79 -4.85 0.91
CA GLY A 82 5.64 -4.53 -0.50
C GLY A 82 4.69 -3.35 -0.66
N ILE A 83 5.11 -2.31 -1.38
CA ILE A 83 4.21 -1.19 -1.72
C ILE A 83 3.95 -1.24 -3.22
N TYR A 84 2.69 -1.08 -3.59
CA TYR A 84 2.24 -1.23 -4.97
C TYR A 84 1.28 -0.13 -5.36
N SER A 85 1.42 0.35 -6.59
CA SER A 85 0.35 1.06 -7.28
C SER A 85 -0.47 0.03 -8.05
N VAL A 86 -1.75 -0.08 -7.72
CA VAL A 86 -2.71 -0.96 -8.38
C VAL A 86 -3.72 -0.16 -9.16
N THR A 87 -4.06 -0.63 -10.36
CA THR A 87 -5.24 -0.14 -11.09
C THR A 87 -6.34 -1.16 -10.90
N VAL A 88 -7.49 -0.72 -10.38
CA VAL A 88 -8.67 -1.57 -10.14
C VAL A 88 -9.84 -1.09 -10.98
N THR A 89 -10.52 -2.03 -11.62
CA THR A 89 -11.76 -1.80 -12.36
C THR A 89 -12.88 -2.62 -11.75
N ALA A 90 -14.08 -2.07 -11.64
CA ALA A 90 -15.26 -2.81 -11.21
C ALA A 90 -16.57 -2.19 -11.74
N SER A 91 -17.66 -2.94 -11.69
CA SER A 91 -18.99 -2.53 -12.15
C SER A 91 -20.01 -2.67 -11.02
N LYS A 92 -21.10 -1.92 -11.06
CA LYS A 92 -22.17 -1.97 -10.05
C LYS A 92 -23.50 -1.97 -10.77
#